data_AF-A0A534XZQ8-F1
#
_entry.id   AF-A0A534XZQ8-F1
#
_cell.length_a   1.000
_cell.length_b   1.000
_cell.length_c   1.000
_cell.angle_alpha   90.00
_cell.angle_beta   90.00
_cell.angle_gamma   90.00
#
_symmetry.space_group_name_H-M   'P 1'
#
loop_
_entity.id
_entity.type
_entity.pdbx_description
1 polymer ?
#
loop_
_entity_poly.entity_id
_entity_poly.type
_entity_poly.pdbx_seq_one_letter_code
_entity_poly.pdbx_strand_id
1 'polypeptide(L)'
;MDDVALSADQLASVTPLLGSRDGDGPKGMPEAASSSLPQFDTVVNFSDQFIANGVDSRNRPRTVWPYTMVGQPPQAHRKTVFNAPVIPVVLEMLDPNGNVAVASNGTVLRQLVTDEIVDATLRSPVFEPFSFTSGTGQLTEQLMRAEFWDRIRHDGDGDDGGGYRNVLRASQKRTRTMQVPFGSYAFALNPDGTCCFQVRVEVNTFINLLFPPTEGDRAFVIGAAQADRDITTRDISTFLFNAVYLFQGTVNNCCIVGFHSADVEAGDAANGNRTKLFMMDFS
;
A
#
# COMPACT_ATOMS: atom_id res chain seq x y z
N MET A 1 11.67 11.42 -22.04
CA MET A 1 10.45 11.03 -21.32
C MET A 1 10.91 9.83 -20.53
N ASP A 2 11.39 10.10 -19.33
CA ASP A 2 12.06 9.09 -18.53
C ASP A 2 10.98 8.32 -17.77
N ASP A 3 10.87 7.03 -18.09
CA ASP A 3 10.06 6.06 -17.38
C ASP A 3 10.44 6.09 -15.89
N VAL A 4 9.53 6.56 -15.03
CA VAL A 4 9.61 6.30 -13.59
C VAL A 4 9.07 4.89 -13.36
N ALA A 5 9.73 3.90 -13.95
CA ALA A 5 9.61 2.53 -13.52
C ALA A 5 10.41 2.41 -12.20
N LEU A 6 9.72 2.17 -11.10
CA LEU A 6 10.31 1.79 -9.82
C LEU A 6 11.23 0.58 -10.07
N SER A 7 12.55 0.79 -10.14
CA SER A 7 13.51 -0.30 -10.25
C SER A 7 13.60 -1.06 -8.92
N ALA A 8 13.96 -2.34 -8.97
CA ALA A 8 14.18 -3.19 -7.80
C ALA A 8 15.19 -2.61 -6.79
N ASP A 9 16.03 -1.64 -7.20
CA ASP A 9 16.96 -0.93 -6.33
C ASP A 9 16.28 0.08 -5.38
N GLN A 10 15.01 0.42 -5.58
CA GLN A 10 14.26 1.31 -4.67
C GLN A 10 13.67 0.56 -3.45
N LEU A 11 13.84 -0.76 -3.35
CA LEU A 11 13.37 -1.61 -2.24
C LEU A 11 14.37 -1.76 -1.07
N ALA A 12 15.47 -1.00 -1.04
CA ALA A 12 16.43 -1.06 0.07
C ALA A 12 15.91 -0.31 1.30
N SER A 13 15.32 -1.05 2.26
CA SER A 13 15.02 -0.56 3.60
C SER A 13 16.30 -0.11 4.33
N VAL A 14 16.32 1.12 4.83
CA VAL A 14 17.30 1.53 5.86
C VAL A 14 16.79 1.01 7.20
N THR A 15 17.46 0.02 7.76
CA THR A 15 17.22 -0.43 9.15
C THR A 15 18.05 0.45 10.07
N PRO A 16 17.47 1.32 10.91
CA PRO A 16 18.23 1.92 12.00
C PRO A 16 18.52 0.82 13.03
N LEU A 17 19.77 0.73 13.49
CA LEU A 17 20.12 -0.07 14.65
C LEU A 17 19.36 0.52 15.86
N LEU A 18 18.35 -0.20 16.36
CA LEU A 18 17.70 0.06 17.64
C LEU A 18 18.72 -0.12 18.76
N GLY A 19 19.45 0.94 19.07
CA GLY A 19 20.18 1.07 20.32
C GLY A 19 19.21 1.54 21.40
N SER A 20 18.98 0.70 22.40
CA SER A 20 18.30 1.11 23.64
C SER A 20 18.96 2.39 24.17
N ARG A 21 18.18 3.47 24.25
CA ARG A 21 18.53 4.64 25.05
C ARG A 21 17.47 4.81 26.12
N ASP A 22 17.73 4.18 27.25
CA ASP A 22 17.32 4.74 28.54
C ASP A 22 17.97 6.12 28.66
N GLY A 23 17.22 7.17 28.38
CA GLY A 23 17.69 8.55 28.55
C GLY A 23 16.74 9.55 27.92
N ASP A 24 16.29 10.51 28.74
CA ASP A 24 15.49 11.67 28.35
C ASP A 24 15.90 12.19 26.96
N GLY A 25 14.95 12.11 26.01
CA GLY A 25 15.15 12.55 24.65
C GLY A 25 15.65 14.00 24.56
N PRO A 26 16.44 14.36 23.55
CA PRO A 26 16.99 15.70 23.44
C PRO A 26 15.87 16.73 23.29
N LYS A 27 15.73 17.61 24.29
CA LYS A 27 14.86 18.78 24.24
C LYS A 27 15.25 19.68 23.06
N GLY A 28 14.31 19.94 22.16
CA GLY A 28 14.46 20.95 21.09
C GLY A 28 14.61 20.40 19.67
N MET A 29 14.04 19.23 19.34
CA MET A 29 13.89 18.88 17.92
C MET A 29 12.96 19.88 17.21
N PRO A 30 13.30 20.35 16.00
CA PRO A 30 12.44 21.23 15.22
C PRO A 30 11.06 20.59 15.00
N GLU A 31 10.04 21.42 14.92
CA GLU A 31 8.66 20.99 14.70
C GLU A 31 8.50 20.46 13.26
N ALA A 32 7.82 19.31 13.12
CA ALA A 32 7.59 18.69 11.82
C ALA A 32 6.73 19.60 10.92
N ALA A 33 7.12 19.72 9.65
CA ALA A 33 6.37 20.51 8.68
C ALA A 33 5.17 19.71 8.15
N SER A 34 3.96 20.21 8.38
CA SER A 34 2.73 19.63 7.83
C SER A 34 2.59 19.91 6.32
N SER A 35 2.02 18.98 5.57
CA SER A 35 1.76 19.12 4.12
C SER A 35 3.04 19.38 3.32
N SER A 36 4.09 18.64 3.64
CA SER A 36 5.46 18.84 3.16
C SER A 36 5.71 18.46 1.70
N LEU A 37 4.68 17.94 1.04
CA LEU A 37 4.65 17.62 -0.39
C LEU A 37 3.67 18.53 -1.16
N PRO A 38 3.87 19.86 -1.17
CA PRO A 38 2.91 20.81 -1.74
C PRO A 38 2.72 20.68 -3.27
N GLN A 39 3.69 20.10 -3.97
CA GLN A 39 3.63 19.83 -5.40
C GLN A 39 2.74 18.64 -5.76
N PHE A 40 2.34 17.84 -4.76
CA PHE A 40 1.52 16.65 -4.95
C PHE A 40 0.10 16.86 -4.42
N ASP A 41 -0.89 16.33 -5.13
CA ASP A 41 -2.22 16.08 -4.60
C ASP A 41 -2.25 14.63 -4.10
N THR A 42 -2.16 14.46 -2.79
CA THR A 42 -1.98 13.17 -2.14
C THR A 42 -2.52 13.18 -0.71
N VAL A 43 -2.40 12.05 -0.03
CA VAL A 43 -2.75 11.87 1.38
C VAL A 43 -2.00 12.86 2.26
N VAL A 44 -2.61 13.22 3.40
CA VAL A 44 -1.97 14.10 4.38
C VAL A 44 -0.63 13.50 4.79
N ASN A 45 0.41 14.33 4.78
CA ASN A 45 1.77 13.94 5.09
C ASN A 45 2.48 15.04 5.88
N PHE A 46 3.62 14.68 6.47
CA PHE A 46 4.54 15.60 7.11
C PHE A 46 5.99 15.20 6.83
N SER A 47 6.89 16.17 6.88
CA SER A 47 8.34 15.92 6.82
C SER A 47 9.03 16.40 8.08
N ASP A 48 10.09 15.71 8.41
CA ASP A 48 10.94 16.01 9.55
C ASP A 48 12.33 15.37 9.33
N GLN A 49 13.14 15.33 10.38
CA GLN A 49 14.44 14.70 10.39
C GLN A 49 14.73 14.05 11.75
N PHE A 50 15.57 13.02 11.76
CA PHE A 50 16.20 12.52 12.99
C PHE A 50 17.71 12.69 12.94
N ILE A 51 18.34 12.69 14.12
CA ILE A 51 19.78 12.86 14.29
C ILE A 51 20.40 11.56 14.77
N ALA A 52 21.22 10.93 13.92
CA ALA A 52 21.97 9.73 14.25
C ALA A 52 23.22 9.65 13.39
N ASN A 53 24.35 9.24 13.97
CA ASN A 53 25.57 8.98 13.20
C ASN A 53 25.35 7.79 12.26
N GLY A 54 25.67 7.94 10.97
CA GLY A 54 25.64 6.85 10.00
C GLY A 54 26.37 7.23 8.71
N VAL A 55 26.22 6.40 7.68
CA VAL A 55 26.78 6.64 6.34
C VAL A 55 25.68 6.55 5.29
N ASP A 56 25.67 7.47 4.32
CA ASP A 56 24.71 7.43 3.21
C ASP A 56 25.04 6.34 2.19
N SER A 57 24.17 6.17 1.19
CA SER A 57 24.35 5.19 0.10
C SER A 57 25.61 5.41 -0.75
N ARG A 58 26.34 6.52 -0.57
CA ARG A 58 27.63 6.80 -1.19
C ARG A 58 28.79 6.66 -0.20
N ASN A 59 28.54 5.99 0.93
CA ASN A 59 29.49 5.77 2.02
C ASN A 59 30.03 7.06 2.65
N ARG A 60 29.26 8.15 2.59
CA ARG A 60 29.66 9.44 3.20
C ARG A 60 29.04 9.56 4.59
N PRO A 61 29.80 10.00 5.62
CA PRO A 61 29.26 10.24 6.94
C PRO A 61 28.08 11.23 6.91
N ARG A 62 27.00 10.88 7.60
CA ARG A 62 25.81 11.71 7.79
C ARG A 62 25.36 11.63 9.25
N THR A 63 24.78 12.73 9.70
CA THR A 63 24.23 12.87 11.06
C THR A 63 22.77 13.28 11.06
N VAL A 64 22.25 13.78 9.94
CA VAL A 64 20.88 14.27 9.80
C VAL A 64 20.20 13.47 8.70
N TRP A 65 19.03 12.93 9.02
CA TRP A 65 18.28 12.02 8.16
C TRP A 65 16.86 12.57 7.96
N PRO A 66 16.59 13.25 6.83
CA PRO A 66 15.25 13.73 6.54
C PRO A 66 14.33 12.57 6.17
N TYR A 67 13.06 12.68 6.54
CA TYR A 67 12.01 11.73 6.17
C TYR A 67 10.70 12.44 5.89
N THR A 68 9.80 11.74 5.19
CA THR A 68 8.42 12.15 4.98
C THR A 68 7.52 10.97 5.30
N MET A 69 6.47 11.20 6.08
CA MET A 69 5.54 10.16 6.52
C MET A 69 4.10 10.58 6.23
N VAL A 70 3.25 9.57 6.04
CA VAL A 70 1.81 9.76 5.95
C VAL A 70 1.25 10.04 7.34
N GLY A 71 0.34 11.00 7.45
CA GLY A 71 -0.22 11.48 8.72
C GLY A 71 0.00 12.96 8.96
N GLN A 72 -0.55 13.43 10.08
CA GLN A 72 -0.14 14.69 10.68
C GLN A 72 1.17 14.52 11.45
N PRO A 73 1.90 15.59 11.77
CA PRO A 73 3.02 15.54 12.71
C PRO A 73 2.64 14.90 14.06
N PRO A 74 3.50 14.08 14.70
CA PRO A 74 3.23 13.49 16.01
C PRO A 74 2.95 14.51 17.12
N GLN A 75 3.58 15.68 17.03
CA GLN A 75 3.42 16.82 17.94
C GLN A 75 2.06 17.54 17.80
N ALA A 76 1.33 17.28 16.70
CA ALA A 76 -0.01 17.84 16.55
C ALA A 76 -0.98 17.17 17.54
N HIS A 77 -0.69 15.95 18.02
CA HIS A 77 -1.53 15.17 18.93
C HIS A 77 -2.96 14.97 18.42
N ARG A 78 -3.10 14.77 17.10
CA ARG A 78 -4.39 14.61 16.45
C ARG A 78 -4.50 13.24 15.79
N LYS A 79 -5.72 12.73 15.79
CA LYS A 79 -6.13 11.61 14.97
C LYS A 79 -6.26 12.06 13.52
N THR A 80 -5.56 11.36 12.62
CA THR A 80 -5.74 11.43 11.17
C THR A 80 -6.49 10.19 10.73
N VAL A 81 -7.57 10.37 9.96
CA VAL A 81 -8.34 9.26 9.40
C VAL A 81 -8.17 9.29 7.88
N PHE A 82 -7.73 8.17 7.32
CA PHE A 82 -7.64 7.95 5.89
C PHE A 82 -8.78 7.01 5.49
N ASN A 83 -9.48 7.30 4.40
CA ASN A 83 -10.31 6.25 3.82
C ASN A 83 -9.38 5.19 3.22
N ALA A 84 -9.76 3.93 3.40
CA ALA A 84 -9.00 2.79 2.91
C ALA A 84 -9.90 1.88 2.07
N PRO A 85 -10.25 2.29 0.83
CA PRO A 85 -11.08 1.45 -0.03
C PRO A 85 -10.36 0.13 -0.31
N VAL A 86 -11.09 -0.97 -0.17
CA VAL A 86 -10.66 -2.32 -0.52
C VAL A 86 -11.39 -2.72 -1.79
N ILE A 87 -10.64 -2.92 -2.88
CA ILE A 87 -11.14 -3.25 -4.21
C ILE A 87 -10.81 -4.72 -4.46
N PRO A 88 -11.79 -5.64 -4.38
CA PRO A 88 -11.57 -7.04 -4.76
C PRO A 88 -11.26 -7.13 -6.26
N VAL A 89 -10.25 -7.88 -6.65
CA VAL A 89 -9.88 -8.08 -8.05
C VAL A 89 -9.96 -9.57 -8.39
N VAL A 90 -10.91 -9.90 -9.27
CA VAL A 90 -11.03 -11.21 -9.90
C VAL A 90 -9.97 -11.33 -10.99
N LEU A 91 -9.20 -12.43 -10.96
CA LEU A 91 -8.22 -12.72 -11.98
C LEU A 91 -8.79 -13.75 -12.97
N GLU A 92 -8.88 -13.38 -14.25
CA GLU A 92 -9.25 -14.30 -15.33
C GLU A 92 -8.02 -14.66 -16.14
N MET A 93 -7.69 -15.95 -16.19
CA MET A 93 -6.58 -16.44 -17.00
C MET A 93 -7.10 -16.75 -18.41
N LEU A 94 -6.50 -16.14 -19.44
CA LEU A 94 -6.96 -16.29 -20.81
C LEU A 94 -6.26 -17.42 -21.57
N ASP A 95 -6.98 -18.03 -22.50
CA ASP A 95 -6.45 -18.97 -23.50
C ASP A 95 -5.82 -18.22 -24.70
N PRO A 96 -5.16 -18.91 -25.65
CA PRO A 96 -4.55 -18.26 -26.82
C PRO A 96 -5.53 -17.48 -27.71
N ASN A 97 -6.83 -17.74 -27.59
CA ASN A 97 -7.89 -17.08 -28.36
C ASN A 97 -8.51 -15.89 -27.60
N GLY A 98 -8.07 -15.63 -26.37
CA GLY A 98 -8.59 -14.56 -25.52
C GLY A 98 -9.85 -14.93 -24.72
N ASN A 99 -10.27 -16.19 -24.70
CA ASN A 99 -11.37 -16.65 -23.82
C ASN A 99 -10.83 -16.98 -22.44
N VAL A 100 -11.67 -16.97 -21.40
CA VAL A 100 -11.27 -17.49 -20.09
C VAL A 100 -10.92 -18.98 -20.23
N ALA A 101 -9.68 -19.32 -19.91
CA ALA A 101 -9.13 -20.65 -20.07
C ALA A 101 -9.85 -21.67 -19.19
N VAL A 102 -9.82 -22.92 -19.63
CA VAL A 102 -10.40 -24.06 -18.92
C VAL A 102 -9.30 -25.09 -18.72
N ALA A 103 -9.11 -25.54 -17.47
CA ALA A 103 -8.19 -26.61 -17.16
C ALA A 103 -8.64 -27.95 -17.77
N SER A 104 -7.73 -28.92 -17.84
CA SER A 104 -8.01 -30.24 -18.42
C SER A 104 -9.16 -31.00 -17.74
N ASN A 105 -9.48 -30.68 -16.48
CA ASN A 105 -10.60 -31.25 -15.74
C ASN A 105 -11.93 -30.49 -15.93
N GLY A 106 -11.97 -29.49 -16.82
CA GLY A 106 -13.16 -28.68 -17.09
C GLY A 106 -13.32 -27.46 -16.17
N THR A 107 -12.41 -27.23 -15.22
CA THR A 107 -12.47 -26.07 -14.32
C THR A 107 -12.13 -24.78 -15.06
N VAL A 108 -13.02 -23.79 -14.99
CA VAL A 108 -12.76 -22.43 -15.51
C VAL A 108 -11.68 -21.76 -14.66
N LEU A 109 -10.66 -21.21 -15.31
CA LEU A 109 -9.53 -20.56 -14.67
C LEU A 109 -9.86 -19.10 -14.33
N ARG A 110 -10.65 -18.94 -13.27
CA ARG A 110 -11.03 -17.65 -12.69
C ARG A 110 -10.76 -17.68 -11.19
N GLN A 111 -9.83 -16.84 -10.72
CA GLN A 111 -9.53 -16.68 -9.31
C GLN A 111 -10.43 -15.63 -8.70
N LEU A 112 -11.34 -16.07 -7.82
CA LEU A 112 -12.30 -15.20 -7.16
C LEU A 112 -11.77 -14.71 -5.82
N VAL A 113 -12.12 -13.47 -5.47
CA VAL A 113 -12.05 -12.98 -4.10
C VAL A 113 -13.45 -13.16 -3.51
N THR A 114 -13.58 -14.08 -2.57
CA THR A 114 -14.87 -14.42 -1.94
C THR A 114 -15.22 -13.38 -0.86
N ASP A 115 -16.50 -13.33 -0.48
CA ASP A 115 -16.95 -12.48 0.64
C ASP A 115 -16.22 -12.84 1.93
N GLU A 116 -15.89 -14.11 2.16
CA GLU A 116 -15.09 -14.54 3.31
C GLU A 116 -13.69 -13.91 3.33
N ILE A 117 -13.03 -13.82 2.18
CA ILE A 117 -11.71 -13.19 2.07
C ILE A 117 -11.84 -11.69 2.31
N VAL A 118 -12.85 -11.05 1.74
CA VAL A 118 -13.10 -9.62 1.98
C VAL A 118 -13.38 -9.36 3.46
N ASP A 119 -14.25 -10.14 4.09
CA ASP A 119 -14.60 -10.02 5.51
C ASP A 119 -13.41 -10.30 6.43
N ALA A 120 -12.55 -11.25 6.06
CA ALA A 120 -11.31 -11.52 6.80
C ALA A 120 -10.34 -10.33 6.70
N THR A 121 -10.17 -9.77 5.50
CA THR A 121 -9.35 -8.57 5.28
C THR A 121 -9.89 -7.38 6.08
N LEU A 122 -11.19 -7.07 5.96
CA LEU A 122 -11.82 -5.94 6.64
C LEU A 122 -11.79 -6.07 8.16
N ARG A 123 -11.85 -7.31 8.70
CA ARG A 123 -11.75 -7.56 10.15
C ARG A 123 -10.32 -7.79 10.65
N SER A 124 -9.34 -7.68 9.78
CA SER A 124 -7.93 -7.86 10.16
C SER A 124 -7.47 -6.72 11.09
N PRO A 125 -6.42 -6.94 11.89
CA PRO A 125 -5.82 -5.88 12.71
C PRO A 125 -5.33 -4.66 11.92
N VAL A 126 -5.22 -4.74 10.59
CA VAL A 126 -4.88 -3.59 9.74
C VAL A 126 -6.01 -2.54 9.77
N PHE A 127 -7.27 -3.00 9.75
CA PHE A 127 -8.45 -2.13 9.65
C PHE A 127 -9.32 -2.12 10.91
N GLU A 128 -9.27 -3.15 11.74
CA GLU A 128 -9.99 -3.20 13.01
C GLU A 128 -9.04 -3.10 14.20
N PRO A 129 -9.48 -2.48 15.31
CA PRO A 129 -8.69 -2.43 16.53
C PRO A 129 -8.38 -3.82 17.08
N PHE A 130 -7.12 -4.05 17.41
CA PHE A 130 -6.63 -5.22 18.14
C PHE A 130 -5.95 -4.80 19.44
N SER A 131 -5.89 -5.70 20.42
CA SER A 131 -5.23 -5.42 21.70
C SER A 131 -3.73 -5.73 21.62
N PHE A 132 -2.90 -4.70 21.74
CA PHE A 132 -1.45 -4.81 21.84
C PHE A 132 -0.99 -4.50 23.27
N THR A 133 0.27 -4.83 23.58
CA THR A 133 0.88 -4.47 24.87
C THR A 133 0.95 -2.95 25.09
N SER A 134 0.97 -2.16 24.02
CA SER A 134 0.99 -0.68 24.01
C SER A 134 -0.40 -0.02 23.93
N GLY A 135 -1.48 -0.81 23.98
CA GLY A 135 -2.87 -0.34 23.95
C GLY A 135 -3.71 -0.97 22.83
N THR A 136 -4.92 -0.48 22.65
CA THR A 136 -5.87 -0.97 21.64
C THR A 136 -5.92 -0.02 20.43
N GLY A 137 -5.80 -0.57 19.23
CA GLY A 137 -5.88 0.17 17.97
C GLY A 137 -5.54 -0.68 16.76
N GLN A 138 -5.45 -0.07 15.58
CA GLN A 138 -5.03 -0.76 14.37
C GLN A 138 -3.52 -1.04 14.38
N LEU A 139 -3.07 -2.07 13.66
CA LEU A 139 -1.67 -2.49 13.61
C LEU A 139 -0.74 -1.32 13.24
N THR A 140 -0.99 -0.67 12.10
CA THR A 140 -0.17 0.45 11.63
C THR A 140 -0.26 1.66 12.56
N GLU A 141 -1.43 1.91 13.14
CA GLU A 141 -1.61 2.97 14.14
C GLU A 141 -0.71 2.74 15.36
N GLN A 142 -0.71 1.53 15.91
CA GLN A 142 0.05 1.19 17.10
C GLN A 142 1.56 1.16 16.83
N LEU A 143 1.98 0.68 15.65
CA LEU A 143 3.38 0.75 15.22
C LEU A 143 3.86 2.21 15.12
N MET A 144 3.08 3.08 14.49
CA MET A 144 3.42 4.50 14.36
C MET A 144 3.41 5.24 15.71
N ARG A 145 2.50 4.87 16.63
CA ARG A 145 2.51 5.41 18.00
C ARG A 145 3.75 4.99 18.78
N ALA A 146 4.22 3.76 18.60
CA ALA A 146 5.44 3.28 19.23
C ALA A 146 6.68 3.99 18.66
N GLU A 147 6.77 4.12 17.32
CA GLU A 147 7.88 4.80 16.64
C GLU A 147 8.05 6.25 17.10
N PHE A 148 6.93 6.97 17.29
CA PHE A 148 6.95 8.38 17.68
C PHE A 148 6.67 8.62 19.16
N TRP A 149 6.79 7.59 20.01
CA TRP A 149 6.37 7.67 21.42
C TRP A 149 6.91 8.92 22.12
N ASP A 150 8.22 9.16 22.05
CA ASP A 150 8.89 10.30 22.71
C ASP A 150 8.50 11.69 22.17
N ARG A 151 7.72 11.75 21.08
CA ARG A 151 7.30 12.98 20.42
C ARG A 151 5.80 13.25 20.57
N ILE A 152 5.07 12.31 21.15
CA ILE A 152 3.64 12.42 21.43
C ILE A 152 3.49 12.93 22.87
N ARG A 153 2.46 13.76 23.12
CA ARG A 153 2.14 14.22 24.47
C ARG A 153 1.55 13.06 25.27
N HIS A 154 2.03 12.91 26.51
CA HIS A 154 1.58 11.89 27.45
C HIS A 154 0.76 12.49 28.60
N ASP A 155 0.56 13.80 28.61
CA ASP A 155 -0.24 14.53 29.60
C ASP A 155 -1.74 14.45 29.24
N GLY A 156 -2.36 13.33 29.62
CA GLY A 156 -3.80 13.12 29.52
C GLY A 156 -4.17 11.77 30.13
N ASP A 157 -5.24 11.73 30.92
CA ASP A 157 -5.80 10.49 31.46
C ASP A 157 -6.09 9.56 30.28
N GLY A 158 -5.52 8.36 30.28
CA GLY A 158 -5.30 7.48 29.12
C GLY A 158 -6.53 6.96 28.36
N ASP A 159 -7.68 7.58 28.54
CA ASP A 159 -8.99 7.22 27.97
C ASP A 159 -9.52 8.21 26.92
N ASP A 160 -8.93 9.39 26.78
CA ASP A 160 -9.39 10.34 25.78
C ASP A 160 -8.85 9.97 24.39
N GLY A 161 -9.74 9.55 23.49
CA GLY A 161 -9.47 9.24 22.07
C GLY A 161 -8.87 10.39 21.23
N GLY A 162 -8.30 11.43 21.85
CA GLY A 162 -7.52 12.50 21.26
C GLY A 162 -6.02 12.30 21.50
N GLY A 163 -5.35 11.58 20.60
CA GLY A 163 -3.90 11.45 20.58
C GLY A 163 -3.40 11.29 19.14
N TYR A 164 -2.09 11.33 18.94
CA TYR A 164 -1.50 11.01 17.63
C TYR A 164 -1.91 9.60 17.20
N ARG A 165 -2.68 9.52 16.12
CA ARG A 165 -3.20 8.27 15.57
C ARG A 165 -3.33 8.41 14.05
N ASN A 166 -2.92 7.39 13.32
CA ASN A 166 -3.22 7.25 11.89
C ASN A 166 -4.13 6.05 11.73
N VAL A 167 -5.40 6.30 11.38
CA VAL A 167 -6.45 5.27 11.34
C VAL A 167 -6.95 5.11 9.92
N LEU A 168 -7.01 3.87 9.46
CA LEU A 168 -7.57 3.47 8.18
C LEU A 168 -9.06 3.18 8.36
N ARG A 169 -9.92 3.80 7.56
CA ARG A 169 -11.36 3.52 7.52
C ARG A 169 -11.65 2.66 6.31
N ALA A 170 -11.68 1.35 6.51
CA ALA A 170 -11.88 0.43 5.40
C ALA A 170 -13.31 0.48 4.85
N SER A 171 -13.44 0.28 3.54
CA SER A 171 -14.74 0.04 2.91
C SER A 171 -14.57 -0.82 1.68
N GLN A 172 -15.39 -1.86 1.54
CA GLN A 172 -15.44 -2.63 0.30
C GLN A 172 -15.98 -1.77 -0.84
N LYS A 173 -15.29 -1.82 -1.98
CA LYS A 173 -15.71 -1.22 -3.24
C LYS A 173 -16.14 -2.30 -4.24
N ARG A 174 -16.55 -1.85 -5.42
CA ARG A 174 -16.95 -2.74 -6.51
C ARG A 174 -15.79 -3.66 -6.90
N THR A 175 -16.09 -4.95 -7.04
CA THR A 175 -15.16 -5.93 -7.60
C THR A 175 -14.75 -5.58 -9.03
N ARG A 176 -13.46 -5.65 -9.32
CA ARG A 176 -12.88 -5.45 -10.65
C ARG A 176 -12.40 -6.77 -11.23
N THR A 177 -12.24 -6.82 -12.54
CA THR A 177 -11.70 -7.99 -13.24
C THR A 177 -10.40 -7.60 -13.92
N MET A 178 -9.38 -8.44 -13.75
CA MET A 178 -8.12 -8.37 -14.48
C MET A 178 -8.02 -9.62 -15.36
N GLN A 179 -7.84 -9.41 -16.67
CA GLN A 179 -7.66 -10.49 -17.63
C GLN A 179 -6.18 -10.66 -17.96
N VAL A 180 -5.62 -11.82 -17.60
CA VAL A 180 -4.20 -12.13 -17.73
C VAL A 180 -3.97 -12.93 -19.01
N PRO A 181 -3.16 -12.45 -19.96
CA PRO A 181 -3.02 -13.07 -21.26
C PRO A 181 -2.34 -14.44 -21.18
N PHE A 182 -2.68 -15.31 -22.13
CA PHE A 182 -2.05 -16.63 -22.26
C PHE A 182 -0.52 -16.53 -22.31
N GLY A 183 0.16 -17.44 -21.60
CA GLY A 183 1.62 -17.50 -21.54
C GLY A 183 2.28 -16.57 -20.50
N SER A 184 1.50 -15.72 -19.82
CA SER A 184 2.00 -14.83 -18.76
C SER A 184 1.69 -15.30 -17.34
N TYR A 185 1.13 -16.50 -17.18
CA TYR A 185 0.74 -17.05 -15.89
C TYR A 185 1.06 -18.54 -15.75
N ALA A 186 1.12 -18.99 -14.50
CA ALA A 186 1.08 -20.39 -14.11
C ALA A 186 0.11 -20.53 -12.93
N PHE A 187 -0.52 -21.69 -12.76
CA PHE A 187 -1.50 -21.92 -11.70
C PHE A 187 -1.38 -23.33 -11.13
N ALA A 188 -1.94 -23.51 -9.93
CA ALA A 188 -2.23 -24.82 -9.38
C ALA A 188 -3.69 -24.85 -8.93
N LEU A 189 -4.42 -25.90 -9.30
CA LEU A 189 -5.77 -26.13 -8.80
C LEU A 189 -5.74 -26.52 -7.32
N ASN A 190 -6.85 -26.29 -6.64
CA ASN A 190 -7.08 -26.85 -5.31
C ASN A 190 -7.08 -28.39 -5.35
N PRO A 191 -6.85 -29.06 -4.20
CA PRO A 191 -6.91 -30.53 -4.12
C PRO A 191 -8.24 -31.13 -4.61
N ASP A 192 -9.34 -30.37 -4.53
CA ASP A 192 -10.67 -30.75 -5.01
C ASP A 192 -10.88 -30.49 -6.52
N GLY A 193 -9.86 -29.98 -7.22
CA GLY A 193 -9.89 -29.66 -8.64
C GLY A 193 -10.48 -28.29 -8.99
N THR A 194 -10.89 -27.49 -8.00
CA THR A 194 -11.40 -26.12 -8.22
C THR A 194 -10.26 -25.12 -8.46
N CYS A 195 -10.58 -23.97 -9.07
CA CYS A 195 -9.61 -22.91 -9.27
C CYS A 195 -9.65 -21.91 -8.12
N CYS A 196 -8.51 -21.46 -7.63
CA CYS A 196 -7.18 -22.05 -7.74
C CYS A 196 -6.51 -21.93 -6.38
N PHE A 197 -5.66 -22.90 -6.04
CA PHE A 197 -4.84 -22.87 -4.83
C PHE A 197 -3.84 -21.71 -4.87
N GLN A 198 -3.27 -21.45 -6.05
CA GLN A 198 -2.45 -20.28 -6.32
C GLN A 198 -2.46 -19.93 -7.81
N VAL A 199 -2.30 -18.64 -8.10
CA VAL A 199 -1.98 -18.14 -9.44
C VAL A 199 -0.69 -17.33 -9.36
N ARG A 200 0.21 -17.58 -10.30
CA ARG A 200 1.48 -16.85 -10.46
C ARG A 200 1.44 -16.09 -11.77
N VAL A 201 1.63 -14.78 -11.73
CA VAL A 201 1.61 -13.90 -12.91
C VAL A 201 2.99 -13.29 -13.13
N GLU A 202 3.41 -13.13 -14.37
CA GLU A 202 4.66 -12.44 -14.69
C GLU A 202 4.55 -10.97 -14.25
N VAL A 203 5.54 -10.48 -13.50
CA VAL A 203 5.47 -9.20 -12.78
C VAL A 203 5.21 -8.00 -13.69
N ASN A 204 5.87 -7.91 -14.85
CA ASN A 204 5.68 -6.78 -15.75
C ASN A 204 4.28 -6.82 -16.39
N THR A 205 3.80 -8.00 -16.74
CA THR A 205 2.45 -8.20 -17.26
C THR A 205 1.42 -7.78 -16.22
N PHE A 206 1.58 -8.19 -14.95
CA PHE A 206 0.68 -7.80 -13.87
C PHE A 206 0.64 -6.28 -13.67
N ILE A 207 1.80 -5.63 -13.59
CA ILE A 207 1.91 -4.17 -13.43
C ILE A 207 1.22 -3.47 -14.59
N ASN A 208 1.47 -3.90 -15.83
CA ASN A 208 0.87 -3.31 -17.03
C ASN A 208 -0.65 -3.54 -17.13
N LEU A 209 -1.22 -4.52 -16.44
CA LEU A 209 -2.68 -4.73 -16.38
C LEU A 209 -3.32 -3.98 -15.21
N LEU A 210 -2.55 -3.73 -14.15
CA LEU A 210 -3.02 -3.05 -12.95
C LEU A 210 -3.05 -1.53 -13.15
N PHE A 211 -1.93 -0.94 -13.61
CA PHE A 211 -1.75 0.50 -13.78
C PHE A 211 -2.20 0.98 -15.16
N PRO A 212 -2.99 2.06 -15.24
CA PRO A 212 -3.37 2.63 -16.52
C PRO A 212 -2.20 3.41 -17.13
N PRO A 213 -2.11 3.49 -18.47
CA PRO A 213 -1.20 4.43 -19.14
C PRO A 213 -1.69 5.88 -19.07
N THR A 214 -2.97 6.09 -18.77
CA THR A 214 -3.62 7.40 -18.65
C THR A 214 -4.71 7.39 -17.58
N GLU A 215 -4.80 8.45 -16.77
CA GLU A 215 -5.80 8.60 -15.70
C GLU A 215 -7.21 8.18 -16.15
N GLY A 216 -7.81 7.27 -15.40
CA GLY A 216 -9.20 6.87 -15.63
C GLY A 216 -9.43 5.91 -16.81
N ASP A 217 -8.38 5.36 -17.43
CA ASP A 217 -8.54 4.34 -18.47
C ASP A 217 -9.18 3.08 -17.89
N ARG A 218 -10.44 2.85 -18.28
CA ARG A 218 -11.27 1.75 -17.79
C ARG A 218 -10.83 0.37 -18.27
N ALA A 219 -9.87 0.28 -19.21
CA ALA A 219 -9.27 -0.99 -19.61
C ALA A 219 -8.38 -1.59 -18.51
N PHE A 220 -7.91 -0.77 -17.56
CA PHE A 220 -7.00 -1.18 -16.49
C PHE A 220 -7.71 -1.09 -15.13
N VAL A 221 -7.26 -1.90 -14.17
CA VAL A 221 -7.94 -2.06 -12.89
C VAL A 221 -7.98 -0.76 -12.07
N ILE A 222 -6.82 -0.08 -11.95
CA ILE A 222 -6.72 1.20 -11.25
C ILE A 222 -7.48 2.29 -12.00
N GLY A 223 -7.31 2.39 -13.31
CA GLY A 223 -8.00 3.39 -14.12
C GLY A 223 -9.53 3.27 -14.05
N ALA A 224 -10.07 2.05 -14.03
CA ALA A 224 -11.48 1.82 -13.80
C ALA A 224 -11.95 2.26 -12.39
N ALA A 225 -11.14 2.02 -11.36
CA ALA A 225 -11.44 2.45 -9.99
C ALA A 225 -11.42 3.98 -9.84
N GLN A 226 -10.47 4.66 -10.50
CA GLN A 226 -10.41 6.13 -10.57
C GLN A 226 -11.64 6.71 -11.28
N ALA A 227 -11.97 6.16 -12.46
CA ALA A 227 -13.08 6.66 -13.28
C ALA A 227 -14.44 6.54 -12.60
N ASP A 228 -14.62 5.53 -11.74
CA ASP A 228 -15.83 5.32 -10.94
C ASP A 228 -15.77 6.01 -9.56
N ARG A 229 -14.64 6.67 -9.24
CA ARG A 229 -14.37 7.31 -7.93
C ARG A 229 -14.45 6.34 -6.75
N ASP A 230 -14.08 5.09 -6.98
CA ASP A 230 -13.87 4.13 -5.89
C ASP A 230 -12.63 4.47 -5.06
N ILE A 231 -11.67 5.17 -5.69
CA ILE A 231 -10.45 5.68 -5.07
C ILE A 231 -10.23 7.15 -5.44
N THR A 232 -9.48 7.86 -4.59
CA THR A 232 -9.05 9.24 -4.78
C THR A 232 -7.61 9.43 -4.31
N THR A 233 -7.02 10.59 -4.62
CA THR A 233 -5.68 10.98 -4.11
C THR A 233 -5.62 11.13 -2.58
N ARG A 234 -6.76 11.05 -1.87
CA ARG A 234 -6.86 11.17 -0.41
C ARG A 234 -7.05 9.83 0.29
N ASP A 235 -7.06 8.75 -0.47
CA ASP A 235 -7.27 7.40 0.02
C ASP A 235 -5.95 6.61 0.05
N ILE A 236 -5.91 5.57 0.87
CA ILE A 236 -4.87 4.54 0.86
C ILE A 236 -5.56 3.24 0.45
N SER A 237 -5.46 2.90 -0.84
CA SER A 237 -6.34 1.90 -1.45
C SER A 237 -5.70 0.52 -1.51
N THR A 238 -6.44 -0.53 -1.17
CA THR A 238 -5.97 -1.91 -1.28
C THR A 238 -6.64 -2.58 -2.47
N PHE A 239 -5.85 -3.05 -3.43
CA PHE A 239 -6.31 -3.96 -4.48
C PHE A 239 -6.09 -5.38 -4.00
N LEU A 240 -7.17 -6.01 -3.58
CA LEU A 240 -7.19 -7.30 -2.91
C LEU A 240 -7.34 -8.42 -3.93
N PHE A 241 -6.37 -9.33 -3.96
CA PHE A 241 -6.39 -10.55 -4.76
C PHE A 241 -6.41 -11.77 -3.84
N ASN A 242 -6.85 -12.91 -4.38
CA ASN A 242 -6.85 -14.17 -3.64
C ASN A 242 -5.73 -15.08 -4.15
N ALA A 243 -4.71 -15.31 -3.33
CA ALA A 243 -3.60 -16.23 -3.64
C ALA A 243 -2.95 -15.97 -5.01
N VAL A 244 -2.78 -14.68 -5.34
CA VAL A 244 -2.06 -14.22 -6.53
C VAL A 244 -0.65 -13.81 -6.12
N TYR A 245 0.34 -14.32 -6.84
CA TYR A 245 1.75 -14.07 -6.60
C TYR A 245 2.41 -13.63 -7.90
N LEU A 246 3.48 -12.86 -7.82
CA LEU A 246 4.23 -12.45 -9.01
C LEU A 246 5.57 -13.17 -9.10
N PHE A 247 5.96 -13.52 -10.33
CA PHE A 247 7.28 -14.07 -10.64
C PHE A 247 8.00 -13.18 -11.67
N GLN A 248 9.33 -13.23 -11.66
CA GLN A 248 10.15 -12.47 -12.62
C GLN A 248 10.95 -13.41 -13.52
N GLY A 249 10.69 -13.34 -14.83
CA GLY A 249 11.33 -14.19 -15.82
C GLY A 249 10.80 -15.62 -15.80
N THR A 250 11.18 -16.42 -14.80
CA THR A 250 10.69 -17.80 -14.66
C THR A 250 9.92 -17.99 -13.36
N VAL A 251 9.00 -18.95 -13.34
CA VAL A 251 8.17 -19.28 -12.16
C VAL A 251 8.99 -19.73 -10.94
N ASN A 252 10.27 -20.06 -11.12
CA ASN A 252 11.19 -20.39 -10.03
C ASN A 252 11.70 -19.15 -9.27
N ASN A 253 11.66 -17.97 -9.91
CA ASN A 253 12.02 -16.71 -9.29
C ASN A 253 10.75 -16.05 -8.72
N CYS A 254 10.26 -16.65 -7.64
CA CYS A 254 9.02 -16.34 -6.94
C CYS A 254 9.34 -16.14 -5.43
N CYS A 255 8.58 -15.38 -4.65
CA CYS A 255 7.29 -14.76 -4.99
C CYS A 255 7.22 -13.32 -4.45
N ILE A 256 6.81 -12.38 -5.31
CA ILE A 256 6.31 -11.08 -4.84
C ILE A 256 4.87 -11.32 -4.39
N VAL A 257 4.61 -11.15 -3.09
CA VAL A 257 3.32 -11.41 -2.43
C VAL A 257 2.45 -10.16 -2.32
N GLY A 258 3.02 -8.99 -2.60
CA GLY A 258 2.40 -7.70 -2.42
C GLY A 258 3.43 -6.59 -2.65
N PHE A 259 2.95 -5.37 -2.89
CA PHE A 259 3.78 -4.18 -2.94
C PHE A 259 2.96 -2.94 -2.58
N HIS A 260 3.64 -1.90 -2.11
CA HIS A 260 3.07 -0.57 -1.94
C HIS A 260 3.56 0.31 -3.09
N SER A 261 2.68 1.09 -3.70
CA SER A 261 3.03 1.99 -4.80
C SER A 261 2.09 3.20 -4.83
N ALA A 262 2.27 4.05 -5.83
CA ALA A 262 1.31 5.07 -6.20
C ALA A 262 1.12 5.06 -7.72
N ASP A 263 -0.11 5.23 -8.16
CA ASP A 263 -0.36 5.64 -9.53
C ASP A 263 -0.15 7.15 -9.65
N VAL A 264 0.71 7.55 -10.58
CA VAL A 264 1.22 8.92 -10.71
C VAL A 264 0.60 9.55 -11.95
N GLU A 265 -0.30 10.50 -11.72
CA GLU A 265 -1.05 11.13 -12.79
C GLU A 265 -0.76 12.63 -12.88
N ALA A 266 -0.94 13.18 -14.07
CA ALA A 266 -0.75 14.61 -14.30
C ALA A 266 -1.72 15.44 -13.44
N GLY A 267 -1.24 16.58 -12.95
CA GLY A 267 -2.10 17.57 -12.32
C GLY A 267 -2.97 18.30 -13.33
N ASP A 268 -4.08 18.87 -12.84
CA ASP A 268 -4.99 19.67 -13.64
C ASP A 268 -5.44 20.93 -12.90
N ALA A 269 -6.19 21.81 -13.56
CA ALA A 269 -6.64 23.05 -12.95
C ALA A 269 -7.52 22.80 -11.70
N ALA A 270 -8.22 21.66 -11.61
CA ALA A 270 -9.10 21.36 -10.48
C ALA A 270 -8.32 21.04 -9.19
N ASN A 271 -7.08 20.55 -9.31
CA ASN A 271 -6.22 20.27 -8.16
C ASN A 271 -5.04 21.26 -7.99
N GLY A 272 -5.01 22.34 -8.78
CA GLY A 272 -3.97 23.36 -8.76
C GLY A 272 -2.70 22.96 -9.52
N ASN A 273 -2.84 22.13 -10.55
CA ASN A 273 -1.76 21.56 -11.35
C ASN A 273 -0.74 20.75 -10.52
N ARG A 274 -1.19 20.18 -9.40
CA ARG A 274 -0.37 19.33 -8.53
C ARG A 274 -0.38 17.91 -9.07
N THR A 275 0.78 17.25 -9.15
CA THR A 275 0.85 15.85 -9.56
C THR A 275 -0.03 14.99 -8.65
N LYS A 276 -0.94 14.20 -9.21
CA LYS A 276 -1.85 13.35 -8.45
C LYS A 276 -1.12 12.07 -8.07
N LEU A 277 -1.21 11.68 -6.80
CA LEU A 277 -0.70 10.39 -6.32
C LEU A 277 -1.85 9.61 -5.71
N PHE A 278 -2.25 8.53 -6.38
CA PHE A 278 -3.21 7.57 -5.83
C PHE A 278 -2.43 6.48 -5.07
N MET A 279 -2.34 6.62 -3.75
CA MET A 279 -1.59 5.69 -2.90
C MET A 279 -2.32 4.36 -2.79
N MET A 280 -1.58 3.27 -2.95
CA MET A 280 -2.18 1.94 -2.92
C MET A 280 -1.22 0.82 -2.60
N ASP A 281 -1.82 -0.33 -2.31
CA ASP A 281 -1.14 -1.60 -2.19
C ASP A 281 -1.81 -2.68 -3.06
N PHE A 282 -0.99 -3.61 -3.52
CA PHE A 282 -1.40 -4.93 -4.00
C PHE A 282 -1.23 -5.90 -2.83
N SER A 283 -2.32 -6.60 -2.48
CA SER A 283 -2.36 -7.60 -1.41
C SER A 283 -3.12 -8.86 -1.80
#